data_AF-A0A2N6Q813-F1
#
_entry.id   AF-A0A2N6Q813-F1
#
_cell.length_a   1.000
_cell.length_b   1.000
_cell.length_c   1.000
_cell.angle_alpha   90.00
_cell.angle_beta   90.00
_cell.angle_gamma   90.00
#
_symmetry.space_group_name_H-M   'P 1'
#
loop_
_entity.id
_entity.type
_entity.pdbx_description
1 polymer ?
#
loop_
_entity_poly.entity_id
_entity_poly.type
_entity_poly.pdbx_seq_one_letter_code
_entity_poly.pdbx_strand_id
1 'polypeptide(L)'
;MKKNILSLLLLGIFSCTVSAKKDVVLNKIQNKIDTCFVLSFKNPKAYDDLEKDLTAGYKTAKSENMKSYYLYWLSYMTYYKAVSAFKEADLEKSQKFAEQAMGYLEKMKKKDSEYYSLMAYEQVFYFQFIKRQDMFIFMEKLNKNLKLSMDMGATNPRAYFVNGYYDYYTPKEYGGKKKTEKLLLKAIKMKNSDAPFSPTWGIVDSYSILIQYYIENGNKAKAKAMYQQAIKRFPTSRDILRLKNKL
;
A
#
# COMPACT_ATOMS: atom_id res chain seq x y z
N MET A 1 67.63 5.81 36.64
CA MET A 1 66.43 5.65 37.52
C MET A 1 65.26 6.42 36.91
N LYS A 2 64.09 5.77 36.77
CA LYS A 2 62.76 6.32 36.41
C LYS A 2 62.62 6.72 34.93
N LYS A 3 61.58 6.39 34.16
CA LYS A 3 60.33 5.63 34.35
C LYS A 3 59.79 5.26 32.95
N ASN A 4 59.23 4.07 32.79
CA ASN A 4 58.40 3.66 31.66
C ASN A 4 57.16 4.54 31.53
N ILE A 5 56.78 4.96 30.32
CA ILE A 5 55.38 5.16 29.94
C ILE A 5 55.18 4.67 28.51
N LEU A 6 54.53 3.50 28.43
CA LEU A 6 53.98 2.89 27.24
C LEU A 6 52.62 3.57 26.99
N SER A 7 52.51 4.43 25.96
CA SER A 7 51.21 5.00 25.58
C SER A 7 50.49 4.08 24.61
N LEU A 8 49.61 3.23 25.14
CA LEU A 8 48.57 2.55 24.37
C LEU A 8 47.51 3.59 23.94
N LEU A 9 47.46 3.89 22.64
CA LEU A 9 46.32 4.58 22.02
C LEU A 9 45.22 3.55 21.75
N LEU A 10 44.31 3.38 22.71
CA LEU A 10 43.04 2.70 22.53
C LEU A 10 42.11 3.62 21.74
N LEU A 11 42.11 3.47 20.41
CA LEU A 11 41.08 3.99 19.52
C LEU A 11 39.78 3.23 19.79
N GLY A 12 38.99 3.73 20.73
CA GLY A 12 37.63 3.26 20.98
C GLY A 12 36.76 3.52 19.75
N ILE A 13 36.52 2.48 18.96
CA ILE A 13 35.46 2.47 17.95
C ILE A 13 34.15 2.48 18.72
N PHE A 14 33.58 3.68 18.90
CA PHE A 14 32.18 3.83 19.28
C PHE A 14 31.33 3.25 18.15
N SER A 15 31.07 1.95 18.24
CA SER A 15 30.04 1.29 17.46
C SER A 15 28.72 1.86 17.95
N CYS A 16 28.26 2.94 17.34
CA CYS A 16 26.94 3.48 17.58
C CYS A 16 25.94 2.48 16.98
N THR A 17 25.62 1.42 17.73
CA THR A 17 24.50 0.55 17.39
C THR A 17 23.25 1.39 17.58
N VAL A 18 22.76 1.98 16.49
CA VAL A 18 21.40 2.51 16.42
C VAL A 18 20.47 1.31 16.60
N SER A 19 20.16 0.99 17.85
CA SER A 19 19.05 0.12 18.18
C SER A 19 17.79 0.89 17.80
N ALA A 20 17.30 0.69 16.58
CA ALA A 20 15.99 1.16 16.17
C ALA A 20 14.97 0.61 17.19
N LYS A 21 14.50 1.46 18.10
CA LYS A 21 13.38 1.12 18.98
C LYS A 21 12.24 0.67 18.06
N LYS A 22 11.92 -0.62 18.07
CA LYS A 22 10.79 -1.17 17.32
C LYS A 22 9.53 -0.51 17.86
N ASP A 23 8.95 0.37 17.06
CA ASP A 23 7.60 0.84 17.31
C ASP A 23 6.66 -0.38 17.27
N VAL A 24 6.11 -0.74 18.43
CA VAL A 24 5.31 -1.97 18.60
C VAL A 24 4.03 -1.90 17.76
N VAL A 25 3.47 -0.71 17.59
CA VAL A 25 2.24 -0.48 16.82
C VAL A 25 2.54 -0.69 15.33
N LEU A 26 3.53 0.01 14.80
CA LEU A 26 3.87 -0.02 13.37
C LEU A 26 4.58 -1.31 12.92
N ASN A 27 5.13 -2.10 13.84
CA ASN A 27 5.75 -3.37 13.51
C ASN A 27 4.74 -4.34 12.86
N LYS A 28 5.06 -4.79 11.63
CA LYS A 28 4.20 -5.66 10.79
C LYS A 28 2.76 -5.12 10.62
N ILE A 29 2.58 -3.80 10.63
CA ILE A 29 1.27 -3.15 10.63
C ILE A 29 0.38 -3.59 9.45
N GLN A 30 0.93 -3.78 8.25
CA GLN A 30 0.16 -4.27 7.11
C GLN A 30 -0.51 -5.62 7.41
N ASN A 31 0.23 -6.58 7.98
CA ASN A 31 -0.33 -7.90 8.32
C ASN A 31 -1.42 -7.79 9.39
N LYS A 32 -1.29 -6.85 10.33
CA LYS A 32 -2.33 -6.57 11.34
C LYS A 32 -3.60 -6.06 10.64
N ILE A 33 -3.47 -5.10 9.73
CA ILE A 33 -4.59 -4.55 8.94
C ILE A 33 -5.24 -5.65 8.08
N ASP A 34 -4.45 -6.47 7.38
CA ASP A 34 -4.96 -7.58 6.56
C ASP A 34 -5.71 -8.64 7.40
N THR A 35 -5.31 -8.79 8.67
CA THR A 35 -6.01 -9.65 9.63
C THR A 35 -7.33 -9.03 10.06
N CYS A 36 -7.32 -7.76 10.45
CA CYS A 36 -8.53 -7.00 10.78
C CYS A 36 -9.53 -6.98 9.61
N PHE A 37 -9.07 -6.82 8.37
CA PHE A 37 -9.92 -6.85 7.19
C PHE A 37 -10.67 -8.16 7.02
N VAL A 38 -10.02 -9.30 7.24
CA VAL A 38 -10.73 -10.58 7.14
C VAL A 38 -11.63 -10.85 8.34
N LEU A 39 -11.24 -10.39 9.53
CA LEU A 39 -12.09 -10.48 10.71
C LEU A 39 -13.31 -9.55 10.63
N SER A 40 -13.23 -8.44 9.90
CA SER A 40 -14.30 -7.45 9.85
C SER A 40 -15.60 -8.01 9.29
N PHE A 41 -15.52 -8.99 8.38
CA PHE A 41 -16.70 -9.69 7.83
C PHE A 41 -17.47 -10.54 8.85
N LYS A 42 -16.94 -10.71 10.07
CA LYS A 42 -17.60 -11.45 11.16
C LYS A 42 -17.71 -10.62 12.45
N ASN A 43 -16.88 -9.58 12.58
CA ASN A 43 -16.81 -8.74 13.76
C ASN A 43 -16.72 -7.27 13.33
N PRO A 44 -17.78 -6.46 13.51
CA PRO A 44 -17.78 -5.05 13.10
C PRO A 44 -16.76 -4.18 13.86
N LYS A 45 -16.22 -4.68 14.98
CA LYS A 45 -15.21 -4.02 15.83
C LYS A 45 -13.78 -4.49 15.55
N ALA A 46 -13.55 -5.23 14.46
CA ALA A 46 -12.24 -5.84 14.18
C ALA A 46 -11.08 -4.84 14.08
N TYR A 47 -11.36 -3.54 13.87
CA TYR A 47 -10.35 -2.49 13.75
C TYR A 47 -10.18 -1.63 15.01
N ASP A 48 -11.11 -1.67 15.98
CA ASP A 48 -11.23 -0.67 17.05
C ASP A 48 -9.92 -0.49 17.84
N ASP A 49 -9.31 -1.59 18.26
CA ASP A 49 -8.06 -1.57 19.03
C ASP A 49 -6.89 -1.04 18.18
N LEU A 50 -6.78 -1.48 16.93
CA LEU A 50 -5.70 -1.05 16.05
C LEU A 50 -5.82 0.43 15.67
N GLU A 51 -7.03 0.91 15.43
CA GLU A 51 -7.33 2.32 15.15
C GLU A 51 -7.00 3.20 16.36
N LYS A 52 -7.35 2.75 17.57
CA LYS A 52 -6.97 3.42 18.82
C LYS A 52 -5.46 3.51 18.97
N ASP A 53 -4.74 2.42 18.75
CA ASP A 53 -3.28 2.35 18.86
C ASP A 53 -2.59 3.25 17.82
N LEU A 54 -3.01 3.20 16.55
CA LEU A 54 -2.47 4.06 15.49
C LEU A 54 -2.75 5.54 15.77
N THR A 55 -3.94 5.87 16.27
CA THR A 55 -4.31 7.25 16.63
C THR A 55 -3.48 7.77 17.81
N ALA A 56 -3.29 6.95 18.84
CA ALA A 56 -2.44 7.30 19.98
C ALA A 56 -0.97 7.47 19.56
N GLY A 57 -0.47 6.58 18.70
CA GLY A 57 0.86 6.67 18.13
C GLY A 57 1.07 7.94 17.30
N TYR A 58 0.11 8.30 16.45
CA TYR A 58 0.13 9.59 15.72
C TYR A 58 0.22 10.79 16.66
N LYS A 59 -0.59 10.83 17.72
CA LYS A 59 -0.62 11.95 18.70
C LYS A 59 0.69 12.09 19.48
N THR A 60 1.36 10.98 19.76
CA THR A 60 2.58 10.93 20.58
C THR A 60 3.87 10.93 19.76
N ALA A 61 3.78 10.75 18.44
CA ALA A 61 4.93 10.77 17.54
C ALA A 61 5.67 12.11 17.59
N LYS A 62 6.97 12.04 17.93
CA LYS A 62 7.82 13.23 18.14
C LYS A 62 8.40 13.80 16.85
N SER A 63 8.50 13.01 15.78
CA SER A 63 9.07 13.44 14.50
C SER A 63 8.05 13.42 13.39
N GLU A 64 8.25 14.30 12.40
CA GLU A 64 7.40 14.39 11.21
C GLU A 64 7.39 13.09 10.40
N ASN A 65 8.54 12.40 10.32
CA ASN A 65 8.64 11.11 9.64
C ASN A 65 7.77 10.04 10.32
N MET A 66 7.81 9.96 11.66
CA MET A 66 6.95 9.02 12.39
C MET A 66 5.48 9.38 12.24
N LYS A 67 5.11 10.66 12.32
CA LYS A 67 3.74 11.12 12.05
C LYS A 67 3.28 10.70 10.66
N SER A 68 4.14 10.83 9.66
CA SER A 68 3.85 10.43 8.28
C SER A 68 3.57 8.93 8.16
N TYR A 69 4.34 8.07 8.84
CA TYR A 69 4.04 6.63 8.87
C TYR A 69 2.70 6.33 9.54
N TYR A 70 2.40 6.96 10.68
CA TYR A 70 1.11 6.76 11.34
C TYR A 70 -0.06 7.22 10.48
N LEU A 71 0.04 8.39 9.84
CA LEU A 71 -0.99 8.90 8.92
C LEU A 71 -1.18 7.97 7.72
N TYR A 72 -0.09 7.49 7.13
CA TYR A 72 -0.13 6.54 6.02
C TYR A 72 -0.88 5.26 6.40
N TRP A 73 -0.56 4.67 7.55
CA TRP A 73 -1.17 3.42 7.99
C TRP A 73 -2.60 3.59 8.52
N LEU A 74 -2.94 4.76 9.10
CA LEU A 74 -4.33 5.14 9.38
C LEU A 74 -5.14 5.23 8.09
N SER A 75 -4.60 5.87 7.05
CA SER A 75 -5.24 5.94 5.74
C SER A 75 -5.51 4.56 5.17
N TYR A 76 -4.46 3.74 5.06
CA TYR A 76 -4.53 2.40 4.51
C TYR A 76 -5.55 1.53 5.27
N MET A 77 -5.54 1.54 6.60
CA MET A 77 -6.53 0.82 7.42
C MET A 77 -7.96 1.32 7.17
N THR A 78 -8.16 2.63 7.18
CA THR A 78 -9.49 3.22 6.99
C THR A 78 -10.02 2.99 5.57
N TYR A 79 -9.14 2.91 4.57
CA TYR A 79 -9.49 2.45 3.24
C TYR A 79 -10.07 1.02 3.26
N TYR A 80 -9.46 0.07 3.99
CA TYR A 80 -10.02 -1.28 4.10
C TYR A 80 -11.33 -1.31 4.91
N LYS A 81 -11.54 -0.41 5.87
CA LYS A 81 -12.87 -0.21 6.49
C LYS A 81 -13.91 0.20 5.44
N ALA A 82 -13.54 1.09 4.51
CA ALA A 82 -14.41 1.49 3.39
C ALA A 82 -14.74 0.31 2.48
N VAL A 83 -13.74 -0.51 2.12
CA VAL A 83 -13.93 -1.72 1.30
C VAL A 83 -14.83 -2.74 1.99
N SER A 84 -14.67 -2.96 3.30
CA SER A 84 -15.55 -3.86 4.07
C SER A 84 -17.00 -3.38 4.08
N ALA A 85 -17.23 -2.11 4.41
CA ALA A 85 -18.57 -1.52 4.41
C ALA A 85 -19.22 -1.58 3.02
N PHE A 86 -18.45 -1.35 1.94
CA PHE A 86 -18.94 -1.49 0.57
C PHE A 86 -19.42 -2.92 0.27
N LYS A 87 -18.66 -3.93 0.70
CA LYS A 87 -19.02 -5.34 0.51
C LYS A 87 -20.26 -5.75 1.30
N GLU A 88 -20.54 -5.07 2.41
CA GLU A 88 -21.77 -5.23 3.21
C GLU A 88 -22.94 -4.38 2.66
N ALA A 89 -22.75 -3.72 1.51
CA ALA A 89 -23.71 -2.80 0.88
C ALA A 89 -24.04 -1.54 1.70
N ASP A 90 -23.26 -1.21 2.72
CA ASP A 90 -23.36 0.05 3.48
C ASP A 90 -22.57 1.15 2.78
N LEU A 91 -23.17 1.71 1.72
CA LEU A 91 -22.52 2.67 0.83
C LEU A 91 -22.23 4.01 1.50
N GLU A 92 -23.11 4.49 2.39
CA GLU A 92 -22.90 5.74 3.11
C GLU A 92 -21.69 5.65 4.04
N LYS A 93 -21.60 4.56 4.82
CA LYS A 93 -20.45 4.33 5.70
C LYS A 93 -19.17 4.10 4.90
N SER A 94 -19.26 3.37 3.78
CA SER A 94 -18.13 3.16 2.89
C SER A 94 -17.58 4.48 2.36
N GLN A 95 -18.45 5.37 1.86
CA GLN A 95 -18.05 6.68 1.35
C GLN A 95 -17.38 7.51 2.45
N LYS A 96 -17.96 7.59 3.64
CA LYS A 96 -17.38 8.33 4.78
C LYS A 96 -15.98 7.82 5.14
N PHE A 97 -15.78 6.50 5.16
CA PHE A 97 -14.45 5.95 5.41
C PHE A 97 -13.47 6.24 4.27
N ALA A 98 -13.89 6.18 3.01
CA ALA A 98 -13.02 6.52 1.90
C ALA A 98 -12.56 8.00 1.93
N GLU A 99 -13.46 8.92 2.28
CA GLU A 99 -13.14 10.34 2.50
C GLU A 99 -12.18 10.52 3.68
N GLN A 100 -12.45 9.82 4.79
CA GLN A 100 -11.59 9.88 5.98
C GLN A 100 -10.18 9.33 5.71
N ALA A 101 -10.05 8.26 4.93
CA ALA A 101 -8.76 7.69 4.51
C ALA A 101 -7.93 8.76 3.77
N MET A 102 -8.46 9.31 2.68
CA MET A 102 -7.79 10.38 1.93
C MET A 102 -7.44 11.59 2.81
N GLY A 103 -8.33 11.96 3.74
CA GLY A 103 -8.10 13.03 4.72
C GLY A 103 -6.94 12.77 5.70
N TYR A 104 -6.55 11.50 5.96
CA TYR A 104 -5.32 11.21 6.71
C TYR A 104 -4.07 11.47 5.87
N LEU A 105 -4.07 11.09 4.59
CA LEU A 105 -2.96 11.38 3.70
C LEU A 105 -2.76 12.88 3.56
N GLU A 106 -3.82 13.66 3.38
CA GLU A 106 -3.73 15.11 3.20
C GLU A 106 -2.99 15.84 4.35
N LYS A 107 -3.00 15.26 5.55
CA LYS A 107 -2.27 15.77 6.72
C LYS A 107 -0.77 15.52 6.67
N MET A 108 -0.29 14.64 5.78
CA MET A 108 1.14 14.37 5.61
C MET A 108 1.82 15.59 4.99
N LYS A 109 2.90 16.07 5.61
CA LYS A 109 3.68 17.18 5.06
C LYS A 109 4.47 16.77 3.82
N LYS A 110 5.10 15.60 3.85
CA LYS A 110 5.87 15.07 2.72
C LYS A 110 4.95 14.30 1.78
N LYS A 111 4.80 14.81 0.56
CA LYS A 111 4.05 14.15 -0.52
C LYS A 111 5.03 13.58 -1.53
N ASP A 112 5.44 12.34 -1.31
CA ASP A 112 6.31 11.59 -2.21
C ASP A 112 5.54 10.54 -3.02
N SER A 113 6.27 9.68 -3.75
CA SER A 113 5.65 8.64 -4.57
C SER A 113 4.74 7.71 -3.75
N GLU A 114 5.04 7.42 -2.48
CA GLU A 114 4.19 6.54 -1.65
C GLU A 114 2.87 7.22 -1.31
N TYR A 115 2.92 8.50 -0.94
CA TYR A 115 1.72 9.32 -0.74
C TYR A 115 0.85 9.33 -1.99
N TYR A 116 1.43 9.64 -3.16
CA TYR A 116 0.66 9.77 -4.40
C TYR A 116 0.12 8.42 -4.89
N SER A 117 0.86 7.33 -4.67
CA SER A 117 0.40 5.98 -4.99
C SER A 117 -0.81 5.60 -4.17
N LEU A 118 -0.76 5.76 -2.83
CA LEU A 118 -1.88 5.41 -1.96
C LEU A 118 -3.09 6.34 -2.19
N MET A 119 -2.86 7.65 -2.32
CA MET A 119 -3.92 8.61 -2.64
C MET A 119 -4.64 8.25 -3.96
N ALA A 120 -3.89 7.96 -5.02
CA ALA A 120 -4.49 7.54 -6.28
C ALA A 120 -5.25 6.21 -6.14
N TYR A 121 -4.72 5.25 -5.38
CA TYR A 121 -5.39 3.96 -5.16
C TYR A 121 -6.75 4.12 -4.46
N GLU A 122 -6.79 4.93 -3.40
CA GLU A 122 -8.02 5.27 -2.67
C GLU A 122 -9.00 6.05 -3.55
N GLN A 123 -8.51 6.96 -4.40
CA GLN A 123 -9.33 7.68 -5.38
C GLN A 123 -9.95 6.75 -6.43
N VAL A 124 -9.21 5.75 -6.94
CA VAL A 124 -9.77 4.78 -7.88
C VAL A 124 -10.95 4.04 -7.27
N PHE A 125 -10.88 3.68 -5.98
CA PHE A 125 -12.03 3.10 -5.27
C PHE A 125 -13.16 4.12 -5.07
N TYR A 126 -12.82 5.35 -4.69
CA TYR A 126 -13.82 6.41 -4.43
C TYR A 126 -14.62 6.82 -5.68
N PHE A 127 -14.13 6.51 -6.88
CA PHE A 127 -14.78 6.81 -8.15
C PHE A 127 -16.26 6.44 -8.20
N GLN A 128 -16.65 5.33 -7.55
CA GLN A 128 -18.04 4.85 -7.50
C GLN A 128 -19.01 5.75 -6.71
N PHE A 129 -18.50 6.67 -5.89
CA PHE A 129 -19.29 7.62 -5.10
C PHE A 129 -19.38 9.01 -5.73
N ILE A 130 -18.69 9.22 -6.86
CA ILE A 130 -18.60 10.54 -7.49
C ILE A 130 -19.92 10.90 -8.19
N LYS A 131 -20.44 12.08 -7.86
CA LYS A 131 -21.56 12.69 -8.57
C LYS A 131 -21.11 13.12 -9.97
N ARG A 132 -22.00 12.97 -10.96
CA ARG A 132 -21.71 13.28 -12.37
C ARG A 132 -21.10 14.67 -12.57
N GLN A 133 -21.61 15.69 -11.87
CA GLN A 133 -21.14 17.07 -11.96
C GLN A 133 -19.69 17.28 -11.48
N ASP A 134 -19.19 16.43 -10.58
CA ASP A 134 -17.86 16.53 -9.99
C ASP A 134 -16.82 15.66 -10.72
N MET A 135 -17.28 14.85 -11.68
CA MET A 135 -16.48 13.84 -12.39
C MET A 135 -15.23 14.41 -13.05
N PHE A 136 -15.34 15.54 -13.74
CA PHE A 136 -14.22 16.14 -14.46
C PHE A 136 -13.11 16.57 -13.49
N ILE A 137 -13.47 17.31 -12.45
CA ILE A 137 -12.53 17.79 -11.42
C ILE A 137 -11.89 16.61 -10.68
N PHE A 138 -12.68 15.57 -10.38
CA PHE A 138 -12.17 14.37 -9.76
C PHE A 138 -11.12 13.67 -10.63
N MET A 139 -11.42 13.49 -11.92
CA MET A 139 -10.54 12.83 -12.87
C MET A 139 -9.24 13.60 -13.09
N GLU A 140 -9.29 14.94 -13.13
CA GLU A 140 -8.09 15.77 -13.20
C GLU A 140 -7.17 15.52 -11.99
N LYS A 141 -7.74 15.50 -10.78
CA LYS A 141 -6.99 15.23 -9.54
C LYS A 141 -6.42 13.82 -9.51
N LEU A 142 -7.20 12.81 -9.88
CA LEU A 142 -6.75 11.41 -9.95
C LEU A 142 -5.59 11.26 -10.94
N ASN A 143 -5.73 11.78 -12.16
CA ASN A 143 -4.69 11.69 -13.19
C ASN A 143 -3.40 12.42 -12.77
N LYS A 144 -3.53 13.57 -12.10
CA LYS A 144 -2.38 14.28 -11.53
C LYS A 144 -1.66 13.43 -10.48
N ASN A 145 -2.38 12.80 -9.56
CA ASN A 145 -1.79 11.94 -8.54
C ASN A 145 -1.14 10.68 -9.14
N LEU A 146 -1.78 10.04 -10.12
CA LEU A 146 -1.19 8.93 -10.87
C LEU A 146 0.12 9.33 -11.55
N LYS A 147 0.16 10.50 -12.20
CA LYS A 147 1.38 11.02 -12.81
C LYS A 147 2.47 11.30 -11.78
N LEU A 148 2.17 12.01 -10.71
CA LEU A 148 3.13 12.34 -9.65
C LEU A 148 3.68 11.08 -8.96
N SER A 149 2.83 10.05 -8.78
CA SER A 149 3.28 8.76 -8.24
C SER A 149 4.40 8.14 -9.07
N MET A 150 4.31 8.24 -10.41
CA MET A 150 5.27 7.68 -11.36
C MET A 150 6.52 8.56 -11.50
N ASP A 151 6.33 9.88 -11.66
CA ASP A 151 7.43 10.83 -11.85
C ASP A 151 8.41 10.81 -10.66
N MET A 152 7.88 10.65 -9.43
CA MET A 152 8.67 10.57 -8.21
C MET A 152 9.05 9.12 -7.83
N GLY A 153 8.54 8.14 -8.56
CA GLY A 153 8.44 6.74 -8.13
C GLY A 153 9.16 5.73 -8.98
N ALA A 154 10.27 6.10 -9.63
CA ALA A 154 11.01 5.20 -10.53
C ALA A 154 11.33 3.83 -9.89
N THR A 155 11.55 3.81 -8.57
CA THR A 155 11.84 2.62 -7.75
C THR A 155 10.70 2.19 -6.81
N ASN A 156 9.54 2.85 -6.85
CA ASN A 156 8.38 2.49 -6.03
C ASN A 156 7.47 1.49 -6.74
N PRO A 157 7.38 0.21 -6.31
CA PRO A 157 6.49 -0.77 -6.94
C PRO A 157 4.99 -0.37 -6.90
N ARG A 158 4.56 0.40 -5.90
CA ARG A 158 3.15 0.81 -5.75
C ARG A 158 2.72 1.82 -6.79
N ALA A 159 3.62 2.70 -7.25
CA ALA A 159 3.32 3.61 -8.34
C ALA A 159 2.94 2.84 -9.62
N TYR A 160 3.74 1.82 -9.98
CA TYR A 160 3.47 0.95 -11.12
C TYR A 160 2.21 0.10 -10.91
N PHE A 161 2.03 -0.47 -9.71
CA PHE A 161 0.84 -1.25 -9.39
C PHE A 161 -0.43 -0.40 -9.56
N VAL A 162 -0.51 0.77 -8.94
CA VAL A 162 -1.72 1.61 -8.94
C VAL A 162 -2.05 2.11 -10.34
N ASN A 163 -1.05 2.50 -11.13
CA ASN A 163 -1.26 2.87 -12.53
C ASN A 163 -1.73 1.67 -13.37
N GLY A 164 -1.18 0.47 -13.14
CA GLY A 164 -1.62 -0.75 -13.81
C GLY A 164 -3.01 -1.20 -13.39
N TYR A 165 -3.35 -1.03 -12.11
CA TYR A 165 -4.66 -1.28 -11.52
C TYR A 165 -5.71 -0.34 -12.11
N TYR A 166 -5.41 0.95 -12.17
CA TYR A 166 -6.29 1.94 -12.79
C TYR A 166 -6.53 1.65 -14.27
N ASP A 167 -5.47 1.38 -15.04
CA ASP A 167 -5.60 0.99 -16.46
C ASP A 167 -6.41 -0.30 -16.61
N TYR A 168 -6.24 -1.26 -15.71
CA TYR A 168 -7.00 -2.51 -15.73
C TYR A 168 -8.50 -2.31 -15.47
N TYR A 169 -8.89 -1.43 -14.55
CA TYR A 169 -10.32 -1.19 -14.29
C TYR A 169 -10.95 -0.16 -15.25
N THR A 170 -10.13 0.59 -15.99
CA THR A 170 -10.64 1.49 -17.03
C THR A 170 -11.16 0.69 -18.23
N PRO A 171 -12.42 0.89 -18.67
CA PRO A 171 -12.96 0.21 -19.85
C PRO A 171 -12.16 0.47 -21.13
N LYS A 172 -12.17 -0.50 -22.06
CA LYS A 172 -11.41 -0.44 -23.33
C LYS A 172 -11.82 0.76 -24.20
N GLU A 173 -13.11 1.10 -24.23
CA GLU A 173 -13.65 2.25 -24.97
C GLU A 173 -13.10 3.59 -24.48
N TYR A 174 -12.74 3.68 -23.20
CA TYR A 174 -12.04 4.84 -22.62
C TYR A 174 -10.51 4.71 -22.68
N GLY A 175 -10.00 3.73 -23.43
CA GLY A 175 -8.56 3.53 -23.66
C GLY A 175 -7.84 2.72 -22.58
N GLY A 176 -8.55 2.10 -21.64
CA GLY A 176 -7.96 1.22 -20.62
C GLY A 176 -7.56 -0.17 -21.15
N LYS A 177 -7.06 -1.02 -20.24
CA LYS A 177 -6.51 -2.37 -20.48
C LYS A 177 -5.28 -2.41 -21.42
N LYS A 178 -4.73 -1.26 -21.83
CA LYS A 178 -3.61 -1.16 -22.79
C LYS A 178 -2.24 -1.22 -22.12
N LYS A 179 -2.11 -0.64 -20.92
CA LYS A 179 -0.83 -0.52 -20.20
C LYS A 179 -0.71 -1.50 -19.03
N THR A 180 -1.81 -2.17 -18.67
CA THR A 180 -1.94 -3.11 -17.55
C THR A 180 -0.76 -4.09 -17.48
N GLU A 181 -0.54 -4.90 -18.52
CA GLU A 181 0.51 -5.93 -18.52
C GLU A 181 1.90 -5.32 -18.28
N LYS A 182 2.25 -4.27 -19.03
CA LYS A 182 3.56 -3.60 -18.94
C LYS A 182 3.82 -3.05 -17.53
N LEU A 183 2.84 -2.37 -16.96
CA LEU A 183 2.97 -1.73 -15.65
C LEU A 183 3.07 -2.77 -14.53
N LEU A 184 2.20 -3.79 -14.53
CA LEU A 184 2.20 -4.81 -13.49
C LEU A 184 3.43 -5.73 -13.57
N LEU A 185 3.89 -6.08 -14.78
CA LEU A 185 5.16 -6.80 -14.96
C LEU A 185 6.36 -6.00 -14.42
N LYS A 186 6.33 -4.67 -14.51
CA LYS A 186 7.37 -3.82 -13.92
C LYS A 186 7.29 -3.87 -12.40
N ALA A 187 6.10 -3.71 -11.81
CA ALA A 187 5.91 -3.77 -10.37
C ALA A 187 6.40 -5.08 -9.73
N ILE A 188 6.09 -6.24 -10.32
CA ILE A 188 6.48 -7.54 -9.72
C ILE A 188 7.99 -7.80 -9.72
N LYS A 189 8.73 -7.18 -10.65
CA LYS A 189 10.20 -7.29 -10.75
C LYS A 189 10.94 -6.41 -9.74
N MET A 190 10.23 -5.50 -9.07
CA MET A 190 10.80 -4.57 -8.12
C MET A 190 10.89 -5.19 -6.72
N LYS A 191 11.56 -4.48 -5.82
CA LYS A 191 11.68 -4.80 -4.40
C LYS A 191 11.02 -3.72 -3.57
N ASN A 192 10.50 -4.10 -2.42
CA ASN A 192 10.05 -3.14 -1.42
C ASN A 192 11.27 -2.47 -0.77
N SER A 193 11.04 -1.28 -0.21
CA SER A 193 12.03 -0.63 0.63
C SER A 193 12.27 -1.46 1.89
N ASP A 194 13.53 -1.58 2.31
CA ASP A 194 13.90 -2.20 3.59
C ASP A 194 13.77 -1.21 4.76
N ALA A 195 13.37 0.04 4.49
CA ALA A 195 13.18 1.04 5.54
C ALA A 195 12.09 0.61 6.54
N PRO A 196 12.26 0.92 7.84
CA PRO A 196 11.29 0.56 8.87
C PRO A 196 9.89 1.06 8.52
N PHE A 197 8.88 0.21 8.75
CA PHE A 197 7.46 0.52 8.57
C PHE A 197 7.04 0.89 7.14
N SER A 198 7.93 0.74 6.15
CA SER A 198 7.57 0.94 4.75
C SER A 198 6.52 -0.07 4.29
N PRO A 199 5.60 0.36 3.41
CA PRO A 199 4.58 -0.51 2.85
C PRO A 199 5.17 -1.65 2.03
N THR A 200 4.50 -2.79 2.06
CA THR A 200 4.89 -3.99 1.29
C THR A 200 3.84 -4.44 0.28
N TRP A 201 2.64 -3.85 0.32
CA TRP A 201 1.57 -4.02 -0.67
C TRP A 201 2.00 -3.54 -2.06
N GLY A 202 1.20 -3.90 -3.06
CA GLY A 202 1.38 -3.55 -4.47
C GLY A 202 2.04 -4.67 -5.28
N ILE A 203 3.03 -5.38 -4.74
CA ILE A 203 3.70 -6.47 -5.50
C ILE A 203 2.79 -7.71 -5.60
N VAL A 204 2.25 -8.19 -4.48
CA VAL A 204 1.34 -9.35 -4.48
C VAL A 204 0.03 -9.02 -5.21
N ASP A 205 -0.43 -7.78 -5.07
CA ASP A 205 -1.61 -7.25 -5.77
C ASP A 205 -1.37 -7.19 -7.27
N SER A 206 -0.16 -6.79 -7.71
CA SER A 206 0.22 -6.81 -9.12
C SER A 206 0.17 -8.21 -9.72
N TYR A 207 0.64 -9.24 -8.99
CA TYR A 207 0.46 -10.62 -9.42
C TYR A 207 -1.02 -10.97 -9.56
N SER A 208 -1.84 -10.65 -8.55
CA SER A 208 -3.27 -10.96 -8.54
C SER A 208 -4.01 -10.34 -9.72
N ILE A 209 -3.77 -9.06 -10.02
CA ILE A 209 -4.40 -8.37 -11.16
C ILE A 209 -3.84 -8.88 -12.48
N LEU A 210 -2.54 -9.13 -12.60
CA LEU A 210 -1.93 -9.63 -13.84
C LEU A 210 -2.44 -11.04 -14.21
N ILE A 211 -2.62 -11.92 -13.22
CA ILE A 211 -3.21 -13.24 -13.43
C ILE A 211 -4.66 -13.11 -13.93
N GLN A 212 -5.47 -12.25 -13.30
CA GLN A 212 -6.84 -11.99 -13.74
C GLN A 212 -6.89 -11.41 -15.16
N TYR A 213 -6.02 -10.45 -15.47
CA TYR A 213 -5.87 -9.90 -16.82
C TYR A 213 -5.57 -10.99 -17.85
N TYR A 214 -4.67 -11.93 -17.56
CA TYR A 214 -4.38 -13.01 -18.49
C TYR A 214 -5.53 -14.01 -18.64
N ILE A 215 -6.27 -14.30 -17.56
CA ILE A 215 -7.48 -15.15 -17.62
C ILE A 215 -8.54 -14.49 -18.50
N GLU A 216 -8.84 -13.20 -18.29
CA GLU A 216 -9.83 -12.42 -19.05
C GLU A 216 -9.52 -12.34 -20.54
N ASN A 217 -8.23 -12.33 -20.91
CA ASN A 217 -7.78 -12.30 -22.30
C ASN A 217 -7.50 -13.70 -22.87
N GLY A 218 -7.94 -14.77 -22.20
CA GLY A 218 -7.80 -16.14 -22.69
C GLY A 218 -6.37 -16.70 -22.67
N ASN A 219 -5.40 -15.98 -22.10
CA ASN A 219 -4.00 -16.39 -22.07
C ASN A 219 -3.69 -17.27 -20.84
N LYS A 220 -4.28 -18.48 -20.84
CA LYS A 220 -4.16 -19.45 -19.73
C LYS A 220 -2.70 -19.80 -19.41
N ALA A 221 -1.83 -19.88 -20.42
CA ALA A 221 -0.42 -20.23 -20.23
C ALA A 221 0.31 -19.16 -19.40
N LYS A 222 0.16 -17.88 -19.76
CA LYS A 222 0.74 -16.76 -18.98
C LYS A 222 0.12 -16.68 -17.59
N ALA A 223 -1.20 -16.90 -17.45
CA ALA A 223 -1.86 -16.89 -16.16
C ALA A 223 -1.29 -17.96 -15.20
N LYS A 224 -1.14 -19.21 -15.67
CA LYS A 224 -0.54 -20.30 -14.89
C LYS A 224 0.92 -20.02 -14.52
N ALA A 225 1.71 -19.51 -15.46
CA ALA A 225 3.10 -19.14 -15.20
C ALA A 225 3.22 -18.05 -14.12
N MET A 226 2.38 -17.01 -14.18
CA MET A 226 2.36 -15.97 -13.16
C MET A 226 1.89 -16.49 -11.80
N TYR A 227 0.87 -17.35 -11.77
CA TYR A 227 0.40 -17.96 -10.53
C TYR A 227 1.49 -18.81 -9.86
N GLN A 228 2.23 -19.63 -10.62
CA GLN A 228 3.34 -20.43 -10.09
C GLN A 228 4.44 -19.55 -9.48
N GLN A 229 4.78 -18.42 -10.12
CA GLN A 229 5.72 -17.47 -9.55
C GLN A 229 5.16 -16.81 -8.28
N ALA A 230 3.89 -16.41 -8.30
CA ALA A 230 3.24 -15.75 -7.17
C ALA A 230 3.16 -16.65 -5.94
N ILE A 231 2.76 -17.91 -6.08
CA ILE A 231 2.63 -18.84 -4.95
C ILE A 231 3.98 -19.25 -4.38
N LYS A 232 5.04 -19.31 -5.20
CA LYS A 232 6.41 -19.52 -4.71
C LYS A 232 6.88 -18.34 -3.85
N ARG A 233 6.53 -17.11 -4.22
CA ARG A 233 6.96 -15.89 -3.51
C ARG A 233 6.05 -15.53 -2.32
N PHE A 234 4.77 -15.83 -2.41
CA PHE A 234 3.74 -15.48 -1.45
C PHE A 234 2.83 -16.68 -1.13
N PRO A 235 3.38 -17.77 -0.54
CA PRO A 235 2.69 -19.04 -0.39
C PRO A 235 1.44 -18.97 0.51
N THR A 236 1.36 -17.98 1.40
CA THR A 236 0.24 -17.78 2.32
C THR A 236 -0.74 -16.69 1.87
N SER A 237 -0.50 -16.05 0.71
CA SER A 237 -1.38 -14.98 0.23
C SER A 237 -2.73 -15.54 -0.19
N ARG A 238 -3.78 -15.18 0.55
CA ARG A 238 -5.17 -15.55 0.25
C ARG A 238 -5.60 -15.07 -1.14
N ASP A 239 -5.15 -13.89 -1.55
CA ASP A 239 -5.44 -13.33 -2.88
C ASP A 239 -4.85 -14.14 -4.02
N ILE A 240 -3.67 -14.72 -3.82
CA ILE A 240 -3.09 -15.62 -4.81
C ILE A 240 -3.79 -16.98 -4.76
N LEU A 241 -3.96 -17.56 -3.56
CA LEU A 241 -4.57 -18.88 -3.38
C LEU A 241 -5.97 -19.00 -4.00
N ARG A 242 -6.82 -17.97 -3.89
CA ARG A 242 -8.17 -17.97 -4.48
C ARG A 242 -8.19 -18.03 -6.01
N LEU A 243 -7.09 -17.67 -6.68
CA LEU A 243 -7.00 -17.68 -8.14
C LEU A 243 -6.73 -19.09 -8.70
N LYS A 244 -6.31 -20.05 -7.88
CA LYS A 244 -6.09 -21.44 -8.30
C LYS A 244 -7.31 -22.04 -9.01
N ASN A 245 -8.50 -21.74 -8.49
CA ASN A 245 -9.77 -22.27 -9.01
C ASN A 245 -10.21 -21.62 -10.33
N LYS A 246 -9.49 -20.61 -10.83
CA LYS A 246 -9.78 -19.87 -12.06
C LYS A 246 -8.84 -20.20 -13.22
N LEU A 247 -7.85 -21.08 -13.03
CA LEU A 247 -6.74 -21.36 -13.96
C LEU A 247 -6.92 -22.65 -14.77
#